data_AF-A0A8X6ISQ7-F1
#
_entry.id   AF-A0A8X6ISQ7-F1
#
_cell.length_a   1.000
_cell.length_b   1.000
_cell.length_c   1.000
_cell.angle_alpha   90.00
_cell.angle_beta   90.00
_cell.angle_gamma   90.00
#
_symmetry.space_group_name_H-M   'P 1'
#
loop_
_entity.id
_entity.type
_entity.pdbx_description
1 polymer ?
#
loop_
_entity_poly.entity_id
_entity_poly.type
_entity_poly.pdbx_seq_one_letter_code
_entity_poly.pdbx_strand_id
1 'polypeptide(L)'
;MKRGLKSQQSSFTKLKTEQEAATRASFRVALEIAKRGKPFTDGEMIKECIIAVAEEMCPEKVNLLKTVSMSANTVARRVENIFSTVRQKWTC
;
A
#
# COMPACT_ATOMS: atom_id res chain seq x y z
N MET A 1 -0.67 -4.10 -36.67
CA MET A 1 -1.43 -4.49 -35.45
C MET A 1 -0.57 -4.94 -34.25
N LYS A 2 0.58 -5.63 -34.43
CA LYS A 2 1.39 -6.13 -33.28
C LYS A 2 2.06 -5.07 -32.38
N ARG A 3 2.25 -3.82 -32.84
CA ARG A 3 2.88 -2.74 -32.04
C ARG A 3 1.94 -2.19 -30.96
N GLY A 4 0.64 -2.13 -31.22
CA GLY A 4 -0.37 -1.65 -30.25
C GLY A 4 -0.52 -2.59 -29.04
N LEU A 5 -0.57 -3.90 -29.28
CA LEU A 5 -0.63 -4.91 -28.20
C LEU A 5 0.60 -4.85 -27.28
N LYS A 6 1.81 -4.74 -27.84
CA LYS A 6 3.05 -4.66 -27.04
C LYS A 6 3.07 -3.41 -26.15
N SER A 7 2.63 -2.27 -26.67
CA SER A 7 2.53 -1.01 -25.91
C SER A 7 1.50 -1.11 -24.78
N GLN A 8 0.32 -1.66 -25.06
CA GLN A 8 -0.71 -1.92 -24.06
C GLN A 8 -0.19 -2.85 -22.96
N GLN A 9 0.42 -3.98 -23.34
CA GLN A 9 0.97 -4.97 -22.42
C GLN A 9 2.04 -4.37 -21.50
N SER A 10 2.92 -3.51 -22.03
CA SER A 10 3.93 -2.81 -21.22
C SER A 10 3.32 -1.85 -20.18
N SER A 11 2.19 -1.22 -20.51
CA SER A 11 1.47 -0.33 -19.59
C SER A 11 0.78 -1.12 -18.47
N PHE A 12 0.18 -2.27 -18.82
CA PHE A 12 -0.38 -3.20 -17.83
C PHE A 12 0.67 -3.74 -16.85
N THR A 13 1.87 -4.08 -17.34
CA THR A 13 2.95 -4.53 -16.47
C THR A 13 3.37 -3.45 -15.47
N LYS A 14 3.48 -2.18 -15.92
CA LYS A 14 3.81 -1.05 -15.04
C LYS A 14 2.74 -0.84 -13.96
N LEU A 15 1.47 -0.78 -14.35
CA LEU A 15 0.36 -0.65 -13.40
C LEU A 15 0.36 -1.78 -12.37
N LYS A 16 0.61 -3.02 -12.79
CA LYS A 16 0.71 -4.16 -11.87
C LYS A 16 1.83 -3.94 -10.84
N THR A 17 3.01 -3.53 -11.28
CA THR A 17 4.15 -3.28 -10.36
C THR A 17 3.88 -2.15 -9.36
N GLU A 18 3.18 -1.10 -9.79
CA GLU A 18 2.79 0.02 -8.92
C GLU A 18 1.75 -0.41 -7.88
N GLN A 19 0.75 -1.20 -8.27
CA GLN A 19 -0.26 -1.75 -7.36
C GLN A 19 0.34 -2.72 -6.34
N GLU A 20 1.31 -3.54 -6.74
CA GLU A 20 2.07 -4.38 -5.83
C GLU A 20 2.87 -3.54 -4.84
N ALA A 21 3.51 -2.45 -5.30
CA ALA A 21 4.24 -1.53 -4.43
C ALA A 21 3.30 -0.83 -3.43
N ALA A 22 2.14 -0.34 -3.87
CA ALA A 22 1.12 0.25 -3.03
C ALA A 22 0.60 -0.75 -1.98
N THR A 23 0.37 -1.99 -2.39
CA THR A 23 -0.01 -3.07 -1.47
C THR A 23 1.06 -3.32 -0.41
N ARG A 24 2.33 -3.45 -0.80
CA ARG A 24 3.44 -3.62 0.16
C ARG A 24 3.57 -2.43 1.11
N ALA A 25 3.39 -1.20 0.63
CA ALA A 25 3.39 -0.01 1.46
C ALA A 25 2.28 -0.05 2.52
N SER A 26 1.06 -0.43 2.14
CA SER A 26 -0.07 -0.56 3.08
C SER A 26 0.21 -1.55 4.22
N PHE A 27 0.84 -2.69 3.92
CA PHE A 27 1.25 -3.67 4.93
C PHE A 27 2.33 -3.13 5.87
N ARG A 28 3.32 -2.39 5.34
CA ARG A 28 4.38 -1.79 6.16
C ARG A 28 3.83 -0.79 7.16
N VAL A 29 2.94 0.10 6.73
CA VAL A 29 2.34 1.08 7.66
C VAL A 29 1.42 0.40 8.66
N ALA A 30 0.59 -0.56 8.22
CA ALA A 30 -0.28 -1.30 9.13
C ALA A 30 0.51 -2.05 10.23
N LEU A 31 1.66 -2.64 9.86
CA LEU A 31 2.57 -3.24 10.83
C LEU A 31 3.12 -2.22 11.83
N GLU A 32 3.50 -1.03 11.36
CA GLU A 32 4.05 0.01 12.22
C GLU A 32 3.00 0.56 13.21
N ILE A 33 1.76 0.76 12.75
CA ILE A 33 0.62 1.13 13.60
C ILE A 33 0.40 0.06 14.68
N ALA A 34 0.36 -1.21 14.29
CA ALA A 34 0.15 -2.32 15.22
C ALA A 34 1.29 -2.45 16.24
N LYS A 35 2.55 -2.33 15.81
CA LYS A 35 3.73 -2.37 16.70
C LYS A 35 3.70 -1.29 17.76
N ARG A 36 3.20 -0.10 17.42
CA ARG A 36 3.10 1.05 18.32
C ARG A 36 1.81 1.07 19.14
N GLY A 37 0.92 0.09 18.96
CA GLY A 37 -0.37 0.01 19.64
C GLY A 37 -1.28 1.21 19.32
N LYS A 38 -1.15 1.78 18.13
CA LYS A 38 -1.95 2.95 17.72
C LYS A 38 -3.29 2.53 17.13
N PRO A 39 -4.35 3.36 17.26
CA PRO A 39 -5.62 3.12 16.61
C PRO A 39 -5.47 2.94 15.09
N PHE A 40 -6.25 2.04 14.50
CA PHE A 40 -6.21 1.82 13.04
C PHE A 40 -6.74 3.02 12.24
N THR A 41 -7.52 3.89 12.87
CA THR A 41 -7.95 5.19 12.32
C THR A 41 -6.77 6.11 12.03
N ASP A 42 -5.65 5.96 12.74
CA ASP A 42 -4.43 6.74 12.48
C ASP A 42 -3.86 6.44 11.08
N GLY A 43 -4.22 5.30 10.46
CA GLY A 43 -3.81 4.97 9.09
C GLY A 43 -4.27 6.01 8.06
N GLU A 44 -5.47 6.57 8.22
CA GLU A 44 -5.99 7.58 7.30
C GLU A 44 -5.23 8.92 7.48
N MET A 45 -5.05 9.34 8.73
CA MET A 45 -4.26 10.53 9.05
C MET A 45 -2.79 10.42 8.59
N ILE A 46 -2.15 9.27 8.78
CA ILE A 46 -0.78 9.04 8.28
C ILE A 46 -0.72 9.16 6.76
N LYS A 47 -1.73 8.65 6.04
CA LYS A 47 -1.81 8.77 4.59
C LYS A 47 -1.90 10.22 4.14
N GLU A 48 -2.75 11.01 4.79
CA GLU A 48 -2.90 12.45 4.53
C GLU A 48 -1.58 13.20 4.74
N CYS A 49 -0.88 12.93 5.86
CA CYS A 49 0.43 13.52 6.13
C CYS A 49 1.46 13.18 5.04
N ILE A 50 1.50 11.92 4.59
CA ILE A 50 2.42 11.49 3.52
C ILE A 50 2.10 12.20 2.20
N ILE A 51 0.81 12.38 1.88
CA ILE A 51 0.37 13.08 0.67
C ILE A 51 0.77 14.56 0.74
N ALA A 52 0.53 15.24 1.87
CA ALA A 52 0.88 16.65 2.03
C ALA A 52 2.40 16.89 1.86
N VAL A 53 3.23 16.02 2.45
CA VAL A 53 4.69 16.08 2.26
C VAL A 53 5.09 15.83 0.81
N ALA A 54 4.43 14.88 0.14
CA ALA A 54 4.71 14.57 -1.25
C ALA A 54 4.25 15.66 -2.22
N GLU A 55 3.18 16.39 -1.91
CA GLU A 55 2.74 17.54 -2.72
C GLU A 55 3.80 18.64 -2.77
N GLU A 56 4.51 18.86 -1.66
CA GLU A 56 5.63 19.83 -1.60
C GLU A 56 6.94 19.31 -2.20
N MET A 57 7.30 18.04 -1.92
CA MET A 57 8.64 17.54 -2.24
C MET A 57 8.72 16.73 -3.55
N CYS A 58 7.65 16.01 -3.89
CA CYS A 58 7.63 15.01 -4.97
C CYS A 58 6.25 14.97 -5.67
N PRO A 59 5.78 16.09 -6.26
CA PRO A 59 4.42 16.22 -6.80
C PRO A 59 4.11 15.16 -7.87
N GLU A 60 5.12 14.67 -8.58
CA GLU A 60 5.00 13.63 -9.60
C GLU A 60 4.56 12.25 -9.04
N LYS A 61 4.73 12.01 -7.73
CA LYS A 61 4.41 10.73 -7.07
C LYS A 61 3.13 10.76 -6.25
N VAL A 62 2.49 11.92 -6.10
CA VAL A 62 1.27 12.10 -5.28
C VAL A 62 0.15 11.15 -5.72
N ASN A 63 -0.07 11.01 -7.02
CA ASN A 63 -1.12 10.13 -7.55
C ASN A 63 -0.87 8.66 -7.18
N LEU A 64 0.39 8.21 -7.17
CA LEU A 64 0.75 6.87 -6.74
C LEU A 64 0.46 6.67 -5.24
N LEU A 65 0.79 7.65 -4.39
CA LEU A 65 0.52 7.58 -2.95
C LEU A 65 -0.98 7.56 -2.64
N LYS A 66 -1.79 8.29 -3.42
CA LYS A 66 -3.26 8.27 -3.30
C LYS A 66 -3.85 6.88 -3.53
N THR A 67 -3.21 6.03 -4.35
CA THR A 67 -3.67 4.63 -4.58
C THR A 67 -3.49 3.70 -3.38
N VAL A 68 -2.65 4.05 -2.41
CA VAL A 68 -2.41 3.19 -1.23
C VAL A 68 -3.66 3.17 -0.36
N SER A 69 -4.28 2.00 -0.17
CA SER A 69 -5.44 1.86 0.72
C SER A 69 -5.01 1.82 2.18
N MET A 70 -5.52 2.74 3.00
CA MET A 70 -5.16 2.89 4.42
C MET A 70 -6.35 3.24 5.32
N SER A 71 -7.57 2.87 4.93
CA SER A 71 -8.72 2.98 5.83
C SER A 71 -8.53 2.09 7.07
N ALA A 72 -9.18 2.42 8.19
CA ALA A 72 -9.10 1.63 9.42
C ALA A 72 -9.41 0.13 9.17
N ASN A 73 -10.42 -0.16 8.34
CA ASN A 73 -10.77 -1.53 7.95
C ASN A 73 -9.66 -2.22 7.15
N THR A 74 -8.97 -1.48 6.28
CA THR A 74 -7.84 -2.01 5.53
C THR A 74 -6.69 -2.32 6.48
N VAL A 75 -6.34 -1.37 7.34
CA VAL A 75 -5.26 -1.54 8.33
C VAL A 75 -5.53 -2.76 9.21
N ALA A 76 -6.75 -2.91 9.75
CA ALA A 76 -7.16 -4.08 10.52
C ALA A 76 -6.92 -5.40 9.76
N ARG A 77 -7.42 -5.49 8.53
CA ARG A 77 -7.26 -6.68 7.68
C ARG A 77 -5.79 -6.97 7.36
N ARG A 78 -4.96 -5.95 7.15
CA ARG A 78 -3.52 -6.13 6.90
C ARG A 78 -2.81 -6.67 8.14
N VAL A 79 -3.15 -6.19 9.34
CA VAL A 79 -2.61 -6.71 10.60
C VAL A 79 -3.02 -8.18 10.81
N GLU A 80 -4.30 -8.51 10.58
CA GLU A 80 -4.79 -9.88 10.65
C GLU A 80 -4.05 -10.82 9.69
N ASN A 81 -3.86 -10.39 8.43
CA ASN A 81 -3.10 -11.14 7.43
C ASN A 81 -1.62 -11.36 7.83
N ILE A 82 -1.00 -10.36 8.46
CA ILE A 82 0.36 -10.51 8.98
C ILE A 82 0.38 -11.57 10.09
N PHE A 83 -0.58 -11.50 11.02
CA PHE A 83 -0.68 -12.46 12.12
C PHE A 83 -0.94 -13.88 11.63
N SER A 84 -1.84 -14.08 10.67
CA SER A 84 -2.15 -15.40 10.10
C SER A 84 -0.95 -16.00 9.37
N THR A 85 -0.18 -15.18 8.66
CA THR A 85 1.08 -15.62 8.00
C THR A 85 2.12 -16.07 9.03
N VAL A 86 2.27 -15.34 10.14
CA VAL A 86 3.16 -15.75 11.24
C VAL A 86 2.67 -17.05 11.86
N ARG A 87 1.38 -17.17 12.15
CA ARG A 87 0.79 -18.38 12.76
C ARG A 87 1.00 -19.61 11.90
N GLN A 88 0.80 -19.52 10.59
CA GLN A 88 1.03 -20.64 9.66
C GLN A 88 2.47 -21.14 9.67
N LYS A 89 3.46 -20.24 9.81
CA LYS A 89 4.88 -20.62 9.93
C LYS A 89 5.23 -21.43 11.18
N TRP A 90 4.40 -21.37 12.23
CA TRP A 90 4.63 -22.11 13.47
C TRP A 90 3.83 -23.42 13.56
N THR A 91 2.94 -23.68 12.60
CA THR A 91 2.09 -24.88 12.54
C THR A 91 2.51 -25.88 11.45
N CYS A 92 3.64 -25.64 10.77
CA CYS A 92 4.27 -26.57 9.82
C CYS A 92 5.69 -26.92 10.26
#